data_AF-A0A202DGH7-F1
#
_entry.id   AF-A0A202DGH7-F1
#
_cell.length_a   1.000
_cell.length_b   1.000
_cell.length_c   1.000
_cell.angle_alpha   90.00
_cell.angle_beta   90.00
_cell.angle_gamma   90.00
#
_symmetry.space_group_name_H-M   'P 1'
#
loop_
_entity.id
_entity.type
_entity.pdbx_description
1 polymer ?
#
loop_
_entity_poly.entity_id
_entity_poly.type
_entity_poly.pdbx_seq_one_letter_code
_entity_poly.pdbx_strand_id
1 'polypeptide(L)'
;MNRHLFNKTNIKISNTHLQDGMAADIKGEASRYEKLIADSGGIDLQLLGIGRSGHIGFNEPLSSLASRTRDKALTQATIDQNSPLFDNPDDMPRRAFTMGIGTILDAKRIITLVTGEEKAEILAKAVEGPITAMVAASALQMHPSTVIITDEAAASKLENTDYYNWIFQNEPEWEEYK
;
A
#
# COMPACT_ATOMS: atom_id res chain seq x y z
N MET A 1 13.52 5.83 4.65
CA MET A 1 14.05 4.44 4.67
C MET A 1 15.40 4.30 5.37
N ASN A 2 16.47 5.00 4.95
CA ASN A 2 17.82 4.87 5.54
C ASN A 2 17.86 4.99 7.08
N ARG A 3 17.21 6.03 7.64
CA ARG A 3 17.17 6.28 9.09
C ARG A 3 16.47 5.18 9.91
N HIS A 4 15.39 4.62 9.39
CA HIS A 4 14.49 3.76 10.17
C HIS A 4 14.67 2.27 9.89
N LEU A 5 15.18 1.89 8.72
CA LEU A 5 15.28 0.49 8.31
C LEU A 5 16.64 0.13 7.70
N PHE A 6 16.99 0.65 6.51
CA PHE A 6 18.11 0.10 5.73
C PHE A 6 19.44 0.10 6.50
N ASN A 7 19.78 1.19 7.17
CA ASN A 7 21.04 1.29 7.96
C ASN A 7 21.01 0.52 9.30
N LYS A 8 19.89 -0.12 9.65
CA LYS A 8 19.71 -0.90 10.88
C LYS A 8 19.64 -2.40 10.64
N THR A 9 19.89 -2.83 9.40
CA THR A 9 19.85 -4.23 8.98
C THR A 9 21.14 -4.59 8.25
N ASN A 10 21.30 -5.86 7.90
CA ASN A 10 22.41 -6.36 7.09
C ASN A 10 22.14 -6.26 5.56
N ILE A 11 21.13 -5.50 5.13
CA ILE A 11 20.83 -5.32 3.71
C ILE A 11 21.96 -4.57 2.99
N LYS A 12 22.32 -5.04 1.80
CA LYS A 12 23.22 -4.27 0.92
C LYS A 12 22.46 -3.08 0.38
N ILE A 13 22.95 -1.86 0.60
CA ILE A 13 22.29 -0.63 0.12
C ILE A 13 22.10 -0.62 -1.39
N SER A 14 23.02 -1.24 -2.16
CA SER A 14 22.88 -1.41 -3.61
C SER A 14 21.65 -2.21 -4.04
N ASN A 15 21.08 -3.00 -3.12
CA ASN A 15 19.87 -3.79 -3.35
C ASN A 15 18.62 -3.09 -2.79
N THR A 16 18.73 -1.81 -2.42
CA THR A 16 17.60 -0.99 -2.00
C THR A 16 17.25 -0.02 -3.12
N HIS A 17 15.97 0.05 -3.45
CA HIS A 17 15.49 0.80 -4.60
C HIS A 17 14.32 1.68 -4.18
N LEU A 18 14.38 2.95 -4.56
CA LEU A 18 13.32 3.94 -4.39
C LEU A 18 13.14 4.68 -5.72
N GLN A 19 11.96 5.21 -5.97
CA GLN A 19 11.76 6.15 -7.07
C GLN A 19 12.52 7.45 -6.79
N ASP A 20 13.17 8.00 -7.81
CA ASP A 20 13.83 9.30 -7.73
C ASP A 20 12.80 10.42 -7.89
N GLY A 21 12.39 11.00 -6.75
CA GLY A 21 11.47 12.14 -6.72
C GLY A 21 11.99 13.42 -7.39
N MET A 22 13.28 13.50 -7.71
CA MET A 22 13.93 14.64 -8.34
C MET A 22 14.27 14.40 -9.82
N ALA A 23 13.84 13.26 -10.40
CA ALA A 23 14.12 12.92 -11.78
C ALA A 23 13.57 13.97 -12.76
N ALA A 24 14.41 14.42 -13.69
CA ALA A 24 14.03 15.37 -14.73
C ALA A 24 13.07 14.73 -15.77
N ASP A 25 13.30 13.46 -16.13
CA ASP A 25 12.39 12.69 -16.98
C ASP A 25 11.46 11.84 -16.11
N ILE A 26 10.29 12.39 -15.82
CA ILE A 26 9.28 11.76 -14.96
C ILE A 26 8.80 10.41 -15.53
N LYS A 27 8.56 10.35 -16.84
CA LYS A 27 8.09 9.11 -17.48
C LYS A 27 9.22 8.08 -17.57
N GLY A 28 10.44 8.54 -17.84
CA GLY A 28 11.65 7.73 -17.80
C GLY A 28 11.86 7.08 -16.45
N GLU A 29 11.70 7.84 -15.35
CA GLU A 29 11.86 7.31 -14.00
C GLU A 29 10.82 6.24 -13.65
N ALA A 30 9.55 6.49 -13.97
CA ALA A 30 8.49 5.51 -13.79
C ALA A 30 8.77 4.21 -14.56
N SER A 31 9.22 4.34 -15.82
CA SER A 31 9.55 3.19 -16.67
C SER A 31 10.80 2.45 -16.20
N ARG A 32 11.81 3.18 -15.71
CA ARG A 32 13.02 2.62 -15.11
C ARG A 32 12.69 1.77 -13.89
N TYR A 33 11.79 2.25 -13.03
CA TYR A 33 11.40 1.54 -11.81
C TYR A 33 10.61 0.25 -12.12
N GLU A 34 9.70 0.29 -13.10
CA GLU A 34 9.01 -0.91 -13.60
C GLU A 34 9.98 -1.93 -14.18
N LYS A 35 10.93 -1.47 -15.01
CA LYS A 35 11.97 -2.34 -15.57
C LYS A 35 12.83 -2.96 -14.48
N LEU A 36 13.20 -2.19 -13.45
CA LEU A 36 13.98 -2.69 -12.32
C LEU A 36 13.25 -3.81 -11.57
N ILE A 37 11.94 -3.67 -11.33
CA ILE A 37 11.12 -4.73 -10.74
C ILE A 37 11.14 -5.98 -11.63
N ALA A 38 10.91 -5.82 -12.93
CA ALA A 38 10.90 -6.94 -13.87
C ALA A 38 12.26 -7.64 -13.97
N ASP A 39 13.35 -6.88 -14.07
CA ASP A 39 14.73 -7.40 -14.15
C ASP A 39 15.15 -8.11 -12.84
N SER A 40 14.48 -7.79 -11.72
CA SER A 40 14.65 -8.47 -10.43
C SER A 40 13.80 -9.73 -10.29
N GLY A 41 13.00 -10.08 -11.30
CA GLY A 41 12.10 -11.25 -11.28
C GLY A 41 10.72 -10.98 -10.67
N GLY A 42 10.35 -9.72 -10.49
CA GLY A 42 9.11 -9.30 -9.82
C GLY A 42 9.29 -9.10 -8.31
N ILE A 43 8.17 -8.94 -7.61
CA ILE A 43 8.14 -8.75 -6.16
C ILE A 43 7.59 -10.02 -5.52
N ASP A 44 8.41 -10.73 -4.74
CA ASP A 44 7.95 -11.93 -4.03
C ASP A 44 6.96 -11.61 -2.91
N LEU A 45 7.23 -10.53 -2.16
CA LEU A 45 6.42 -10.09 -1.03
C LEU A 45 6.33 -8.57 -1.01
N GLN A 46 5.12 -8.05 -0.92
CA GLN A 46 4.85 -6.63 -0.80
C GLN A 46 4.16 -6.32 0.53
N LEU A 47 4.79 -5.45 1.33
CA LEU A 47 4.19 -4.91 2.55
C LEU A 47 3.52 -3.57 2.25
N LEU A 48 2.25 -3.44 2.62
CA LEU A 48 1.42 -2.25 2.39
C LEU A 48 0.78 -1.77 3.69
N GLY A 49 0.34 -0.51 3.68
CA GLY A 49 -0.70 -0.01 4.57
C GLY A 49 -1.85 0.58 3.75
N ILE A 50 -2.94 0.94 4.43
CA ILE A 50 -4.10 1.58 3.81
C ILE A 50 -4.22 3.04 4.29
N GLY A 51 -4.28 3.97 3.34
CA GLY A 51 -4.56 5.38 3.61
C GLY A 51 -5.97 5.62 4.16
N ARG A 52 -6.23 6.76 4.81
CA ARG A 52 -7.59 7.08 5.31
C ARG A 52 -8.64 7.13 4.18
N SER A 53 -8.22 7.45 2.97
CA SER A 53 -9.06 7.44 1.75
C SER A 53 -9.09 6.07 1.04
N GLY A 54 -8.41 5.05 1.56
CA GLY A 54 -8.38 3.72 0.98
C GLY A 54 -7.33 3.54 -0.10
N HIS A 55 -6.41 4.50 -0.24
CA HIS A 55 -5.29 4.37 -1.15
C HIS A 55 -4.28 3.32 -0.66
N ILE A 56 -3.66 2.62 -1.62
CA ILE A 56 -2.43 1.85 -1.46
C ILE A 56 -1.34 2.52 -2.31
N GLY A 57 -0.15 2.72 -1.73
CA GLY A 57 0.81 3.70 -2.27
C GLY A 57 0.21 5.11 -2.26
N PHE A 58 0.35 5.88 -3.33
CA PHE A 58 -0.36 7.14 -3.57
C PHE A 58 -1.42 6.99 -4.68
N ASN A 59 -2.00 5.80 -4.81
CA ASN A 59 -3.12 5.58 -5.72
C ASN A 59 -4.40 6.17 -5.12
N GLU A 60 -4.53 7.48 -5.26
CA GLU A 60 -5.69 8.27 -4.83
C GLU A 60 -6.99 7.77 -5.49
N PRO A 61 -8.18 8.12 -4.93
CA PRO A 61 -9.46 7.75 -5.51
C PRO A 61 -9.55 8.04 -7.02
N LEU A 62 -10.21 7.14 -7.75
CA LEU A 62 -10.33 7.10 -9.21
C LEU A 62 -9.04 6.75 -9.96
N SER A 63 -7.99 6.29 -9.26
CA SER A 63 -6.84 5.68 -9.93
C SER A 63 -7.25 4.39 -10.64
N SER A 64 -6.77 4.20 -11.87
CA SER A 64 -7.03 2.96 -12.62
C SER A 64 -6.54 1.74 -11.83
N LEU A 65 -7.40 0.72 -11.70
CA LEU A 65 -7.06 -0.55 -11.05
C LEU A 65 -5.96 -1.32 -11.80
N ALA A 66 -5.76 -1.01 -13.08
CA ALA A 66 -4.68 -1.56 -13.91
C ALA A 66 -3.48 -0.60 -14.05
N SER A 67 -3.41 0.46 -13.24
CA SER A 67 -2.35 1.45 -13.35
C SER A 67 -0.96 0.86 -13.12
N ARG A 68 0.04 1.43 -13.81
CA ARG A 68 1.46 1.20 -13.58
C ARG A 68 2.09 2.32 -12.76
N THR A 69 3.37 2.15 -12.42
CA THR A 69 4.18 3.18 -11.77
C THR A 69 4.08 4.48 -12.55
N ARG A 70 3.83 5.57 -11.82
CA ARG A 70 3.65 6.91 -12.38
C ARG A 70 3.81 7.96 -11.30
N ASP A 71 3.95 9.20 -11.71
CA ASP A 71 3.68 10.31 -10.81
C ASP A 71 2.17 10.53 -10.67
N LYS A 72 1.75 11.06 -9.52
CA LYS A 72 0.36 11.37 -9.24
C LYS A 72 0.29 12.64 -8.40
N ALA A 73 -0.65 13.53 -8.75
CA ALA A 73 -1.02 14.64 -7.89
C ALA A 73 -1.67 14.10 -6.62
N LEU A 74 -1.23 14.60 -5.47
CA LEU A 74 -1.76 14.22 -4.17
C LEU A 74 -3.09 14.93 -3.93
N THR A 75 -4.03 14.26 -3.26
CA THR A 75 -5.28 14.89 -2.85
C THR A 75 -5.05 15.90 -1.74
N GLN A 76 -5.98 16.84 -1.56
CA GLN A 76 -5.91 17.79 -0.44
C GLN A 76 -5.87 17.05 0.90
N ALA A 77 -6.65 15.98 1.07
CA ALA A 77 -6.61 15.15 2.28
C ALA A 77 -5.23 14.54 2.55
N THR A 78 -4.54 14.06 1.49
CA THR A 78 -3.17 13.56 1.61
C THR A 78 -2.18 14.66 1.96
N ILE A 79 -2.34 15.86 1.40
CA ILE A 79 -1.52 17.03 1.76
C ILE A 79 -1.75 17.38 3.23
N ASP A 80 -3.00 17.56 3.66
CA ASP A 80 -3.35 17.93 5.03
C ASP A 80 -2.85 16.90 6.07
N GLN A 81 -2.87 15.61 5.72
CA GLN A 81 -2.37 14.55 6.59
C GLN A 81 -0.84 14.57 6.75
N ASN A 82 -0.10 14.98 5.71
CA ASN A 82 1.37 14.85 5.68
C ASN A 82 2.11 16.18 5.88
N SER A 83 1.49 17.33 5.58
CA SER A 83 2.08 18.65 5.79
C SER A 83 2.60 18.88 7.22
N PRO A 84 1.94 18.40 8.31
CA PRO A 84 2.47 18.51 9.66
C PRO A 84 3.79 17.75 9.92
N LEU A 85 4.22 16.88 8.99
CA LEU A 85 5.49 16.13 9.09
C LEU A 85 6.69 16.94 8.55
N PHE A 86 6.45 18.12 7.95
CA PHE A 86 7.48 19.01 7.43
C PHE A 86 7.75 20.14 8.42
N ASP A 87 9.01 20.62 8.46
CA ASP A 87 9.38 21.79 9.27
C ASP A 87 8.55 23.02 8.88
N ASN A 88 8.26 23.16 7.58
CA ASN A 88 7.30 24.10 7.04
C ASN A 88 6.20 23.33 6.27
N PRO A 89 4.92 23.42 6.67
CA PRO A 89 3.80 22.77 5.97
C PRO A 89 3.70 23.04 4.47
N ASP A 90 4.15 24.22 4.02
CA ASP A 90 4.14 24.63 2.60
C ASP A 90 5.19 23.90 1.75
N ASP A 91 6.19 23.25 2.38
CA ASP A 91 7.21 22.46 1.68
C ASP A 91 6.69 21.09 1.23
N MET A 92 5.46 20.71 1.64
CA MET A 92 4.83 19.46 1.25
C MET A 92 4.70 19.36 -0.28
N PRO A 93 5.28 18.33 -0.92
CA PRO A 93 5.17 18.13 -2.35
C PRO A 93 3.70 17.95 -2.80
N ARG A 94 3.35 18.51 -3.96
CA ARG A 94 2.01 18.37 -4.56
C ARG A 94 1.86 17.12 -5.41
N ARG A 95 2.96 16.46 -5.76
CA ARG A 95 3.02 15.24 -6.57
C ARG A 95 3.99 14.26 -5.91
N ALA A 96 3.73 12.97 -6.10
CA ALA A 96 4.63 11.90 -5.70
C ALA A 96 4.67 10.83 -6.79
N PHE A 97 5.81 10.14 -6.89
CA PHE A 97 5.84 8.84 -7.57
C PHE A 97 5.16 7.78 -6.73
N THR A 98 4.50 6.85 -7.41
CA THR A 98 3.90 5.68 -6.77
C THR A 98 3.88 4.51 -7.72
N MET A 99 4.06 3.30 -7.17
CA MET A 99 3.71 2.07 -7.88
C MET A 99 2.21 2.10 -8.19
N GLY A 100 1.84 1.68 -9.40
CA GLY A 100 0.43 1.59 -9.76
C GLY A 100 -0.25 0.42 -9.07
N ILE A 101 -1.59 0.41 -9.08
CA ILE A 101 -2.37 -0.70 -8.50
C ILE A 101 -2.04 -2.02 -9.21
N GLY A 102 -1.91 -2.02 -10.54
CA GLY A 102 -1.50 -3.20 -11.29
C GLY A 102 -0.08 -3.65 -10.92
N THR A 103 0.86 -2.72 -10.77
CA THR A 103 2.22 -3.04 -10.29
C THR A 103 2.20 -3.65 -8.90
N ILE A 104 1.28 -3.21 -8.04
CA ILE A 104 1.14 -3.76 -6.69
C ILE A 104 0.60 -5.19 -6.73
N LEU A 105 -0.41 -5.42 -7.57
CA LEU A 105 -1.06 -6.72 -7.76
C LEU A 105 -0.20 -7.75 -8.51
N ASP A 106 0.88 -7.31 -9.18
CA ASP A 106 1.86 -8.23 -9.79
C ASP A 106 2.77 -8.92 -8.76
N ALA A 107 2.75 -8.49 -7.49
CA ALA A 107 3.51 -9.17 -6.43
C ALA A 107 3.01 -10.61 -6.26
N LYS A 108 3.86 -11.54 -5.82
CA LYS A 108 3.42 -12.92 -5.57
C LYS A 108 2.58 -13.04 -4.29
N ARG A 109 2.90 -12.22 -3.29
CA ARG A 109 2.23 -12.16 -1.99
C ARG A 109 2.13 -10.71 -1.53
N ILE A 110 1.00 -10.37 -0.91
CA ILE A 110 0.76 -9.05 -0.33
C ILE A 110 0.42 -9.22 1.15
N ILE A 111 1.09 -8.47 2.02
CA ILE A 111 0.73 -8.30 3.42
C ILE A 111 0.34 -6.84 3.62
N THR A 112 -0.83 -6.60 4.16
CA THR A 112 -1.31 -5.25 4.47
C THR A 112 -1.50 -5.10 5.97
N LEU A 113 -0.83 -4.12 6.57
CA LEU A 113 -0.98 -3.80 7.99
C LEU A 113 -1.90 -2.59 8.15
N VAL A 114 -2.95 -2.74 8.97
CA VAL A 114 -3.96 -1.69 9.20
C VAL A 114 -4.25 -1.60 10.69
N THR A 115 -3.96 -0.47 11.31
CA THR A 115 -4.12 -0.30 12.77
C THR A 115 -4.77 1.04 13.08
N GLY A 116 -5.55 1.09 14.16
CA GLY A 116 -6.20 2.30 14.65
C GLY A 116 -7.64 2.49 14.15
N GLU A 117 -8.50 2.99 15.05
CA GLU A 117 -9.93 3.21 14.80
C GLU A 117 -10.20 4.12 13.59
N GLU A 118 -9.29 5.06 13.29
CA GLU A 118 -9.42 5.95 12.14
C GLU A 118 -9.36 5.22 10.79
N LYS A 119 -8.99 3.93 10.79
CA LYS A 119 -8.96 3.06 9.62
C LYS A 119 -10.20 2.18 9.52
N ALA A 120 -11.08 2.15 10.52
CA ALA A 120 -12.10 1.11 10.58
C ALA A 120 -13.11 1.16 9.43
N GLU A 121 -13.66 2.34 9.14
CA GLU A 121 -14.62 2.48 8.03
C GLU A 121 -13.99 2.15 6.67
N ILE A 122 -12.73 2.55 6.47
CA ILE A 122 -12.07 2.36 5.17
C ILE A 122 -11.58 0.92 5.00
N LEU A 123 -11.19 0.25 6.08
CA LEU A 123 -10.89 -1.16 6.09
C LEU A 123 -12.13 -1.98 5.69
N ALA A 124 -13.28 -1.71 6.32
CA ALA A 124 -14.54 -2.38 5.97
C ALA A 124 -14.88 -2.19 4.49
N LYS A 125 -14.78 -0.97 3.96
CA LYS A 125 -14.99 -0.69 2.53
C LYS A 125 -14.00 -1.43 1.63
N ALA A 126 -12.74 -1.58 2.05
CA ALA A 126 -11.71 -2.25 1.26
C ALA A 126 -11.86 -3.77 1.24
N VAL A 127 -12.33 -4.37 2.34
CA VAL A 127 -12.40 -5.83 2.51
C VAL A 127 -13.76 -6.39 2.15
N GLU A 128 -14.84 -5.75 2.60
CA GLU A 128 -16.22 -6.24 2.49
C GLU A 128 -17.04 -5.47 1.44
N GLY A 129 -16.57 -4.29 1.04
CA GLY A 129 -17.20 -3.48 0.01
C GLY A 129 -16.92 -3.96 -1.42
N PRO A 130 -17.59 -3.36 -2.43
CA PRO A 130 -17.36 -3.69 -3.82
C PRO A 130 -15.97 -3.27 -4.29
N ILE A 131 -15.41 -4.01 -5.26
CA ILE A 131 -14.19 -3.62 -5.96
C ILE A 131 -14.45 -2.32 -6.75
N THR A 132 -13.76 -1.24 -6.38
CA THR A 132 -13.97 0.09 -6.96
C THR A 132 -12.70 0.93 -6.95
N ALA A 133 -12.49 1.70 -8.02
CA ALA A 133 -11.40 2.68 -8.09
C ALA A 133 -11.54 3.82 -7.07
N MET A 134 -12.72 3.99 -6.44
CA MET A 134 -12.92 4.94 -5.35
C MET A 134 -12.14 4.55 -4.08
N VAL A 135 -11.88 3.25 -3.88
CA VAL A 135 -11.15 2.68 -2.75
C VAL A 135 -10.09 1.75 -3.33
N ALA A 136 -8.89 2.27 -3.63
CA ALA A 136 -7.86 1.49 -4.33
C ALA A 136 -7.50 0.17 -3.63
N ALA A 137 -7.54 0.13 -2.30
CA ALA A 137 -7.32 -1.06 -1.50
C ALA A 137 -8.35 -2.19 -1.77
N SER A 138 -9.54 -1.88 -2.29
CA SER A 138 -10.51 -2.90 -2.69
C SER A 138 -10.00 -3.78 -3.85
N ALA A 139 -9.02 -3.31 -4.61
CA ALA A 139 -8.36 -4.11 -5.65
C ALA A 139 -7.61 -5.33 -5.08
N LEU A 140 -7.23 -5.29 -3.79
CA LEU A 140 -6.57 -6.40 -3.12
C LEU A 140 -7.45 -7.66 -3.06
N GLN A 141 -8.78 -7.51 -3.16
CA GLN A 141 -9.72 -8.64 -3.26
C GLN A 141 -9.51 -9.48 -4.53
N MET A 142 -8.89 -8.91 -5.58
CA MET A 142 -8.58 -9.63 -6.83
C MET A 142 -7.26 -10.42 -6.76
N HIS A 143 -6.45 -10.18 -5.74
CA HIS A 143 -5.12 -10.77 -5.66
C HIS A 143 -5.18 -12.15 -5.01
N PRO A 144 -4.55 -13.18 -5.60
CA PRO A 144 -4.68 -14.56 -5.14
C PRO A 144 -4.01 -14.86 -3.78
N SER A 145 -3.15 -13.97 -3.27
CA SER A 145 -2.42 -14.19 -2.02
C SER A 145 -2.23 -12.88 -1.25
N THR A 146 -3.33 -12.36 -0.69
CA THR A 146 -3.32 -11.18 0.19
C THR A 146 -3.65 -11.59 1.61
N VAL A 147 -2.85 -11.12 2.57
CA VAL A 147 -3.14 -11.20 4.01
C VAL A 147 -3.31 -9.78 4.54
N ILE A 148 -4.38 -9.54 5.30
CA ILE A 148 -4.59 -8.28 5.99
C ILE A 148 -4.46 -8.54 7.48
N ILE A 149 -3.53 -7.84 8.11
CA ILE A 149 -3.27 -7.89 9.55
C ILE A 149 -3.85 -6.61 10.13
N THR A 150 -4.80 -6.75 11.06
CA THR A 150 -5.50 -5.62 11.68
C THR A 150 -5.53 -5.73 13.19
N ASP A 151 -5.57 -4.60 13.89
CA ASP A 151 -5.95 -4.55 15.30
C ASP A 151 -7.48 -4.50 15.45
N GLU A 152 -7.96 -4.72 16.68
CA GLU A 152 -9.39 -4.68 17.01
C GLU A 152 -10.04 -3.32 16.72
N ALA A 153 -9.28 -2.24 16.91
CA ALA A 153 -9.78 -0.88 16.69
C ALA A 153 -10.08 -0.63 15.20
N ALA A 154 -9.16 -1.00 14.30
CA ALA A 154 -9.39 -0.95 12.86
C ALA A 154 -10.41 -2.01 12.39
N ALA A 155 -10.54 -3.14 13.08
CA ALA A 155 -11.55 -4.16 12.77
C ALA A 155 -12.98 -3.77 13.21
N SER A 156 -13.16 -2.72 14.02
CA SER A 156 -14.43 -2.37 14.69
C SER A 156 -15.65 -2.11 13.78
N LYS A 157 -15.44 -1.96 12.46
CA LYS A 157 -16.49 -1.77 11.45
C LYS A 157 -16.64 -2.94 10.48
N LEU A 158 -15.90 -4.02 10.67
CA LEU A 158 -16.09 -5.25 9.90
C LEU A 158 -17.38 -5.95 10.38
N GLU A 159 -18.20 -6.37 9.42
CA GLU A 159 -19.47 -7.05 9.71
C GLU A 159 -19.30 -8.57 9.85
N ASN A 160 -18.25 -9.14 9.25
CA ASN A 160 -18.02 -10.59 9.21
C ASN A 160 -16.89 -11.07 10.15
N THR A 161 -16.65 -10.36 11.25
CA THR A 161 -15.57 -10.70 12.21
C THR A 161 -15.66 -12.13 12.74
N ASP A 162 -16.87 -12.63 13.01
CA ASP A 162 -17.08 -14.02 13.44
C ASP A 162 -16.60 -15.03 12.38
N TYR A 163 -16.82 -14.73 11.11
CA TYR A 163 -16.32 -15.56 10.01
C TYR A 163 -14.80 -15.52 9.92
N TYR A 164 -14.17 -14.33 10.01
CA TYR A 164 -12.71 -14.23 9.98
C TYR A 164 -12.06 -14.99 11.15
N ASN A 165 -12.63 -14.85 12.34
CA ASN A 165 -12.18 -15.60 13.52
C ASN A 165 -12.36 -17.10 13.33
N TRP A 166 -13.50 -17.54 12.79
CA TRP A 166 -13.73 -18.95 12.49
C TRP A 166 -12.68 -19.50 11.52
N ILE A 167 -12.42 -18.79 10.41
CA ILE A 167 -11.40 -19.18 9.42
C ILE A 167 -10.01 -19.23 10.06
N PHE A 168 -9.63 -18.19 10.80
CA PHE A 168 -8.33 -18.15 11.50
C PHE A 168 -8.17 -19.34 12.46
N GLN A 169 -9.22 -19.72 13.18
CA GLN A 169 -9.19 -20.85 14.12
C GLN A 169 -9.19 -22.22 13.46
N ASN A 170 -9.69 -22.37 12.23
CA ASN A 170 -9.94 -23.69 11.62
C ASN A 170 -9.08 -23.99 10.37
N GLU A 171 -8.56 -22.99 9.67
CA GLU A 171 -7.69 -23.25 8.51
C GLU A 171 -6.26 -23.63 8.96
N PRO A 172 -5.68 -24.72 8.40
CA PRO A 172 -4.34 -25.19 8.78
C PRO A 172 -3.22 -24.18 8.55
N GLU A 173 -3.40 -23.26 7.59
CA GLU A 173 -2.39 -22.25 7.24
C GLU A 173 -2.08 -21.28 8.39
N TRP A 174 -2.99 -21.14 9.36
CA TRP A 174 -2.86 -20.21 10.49
C TRP A 174 -2.35 -20.87 11.78
N GLU A 175 -2.10 -22.17 11.78
CA GLU A 175 -1.81 -22.93 13.00
C GLU A 175 -0.57 -22.42 13.76
N GLU A 176 0.48 -21.98 13.04
CA GLU A 176 1.70 -21.46 13.66
C GLU A 176 1.54 -20.06 14.31
N TYR A 177 0.40 -19.40 14.09
CA TYR A 177 0.15 -18.01 14.52
C TYR A 177 -0.90 -17.89 15.64
N LYS A 178 -1.46 -19.02 16.12
CA LYS A 178 -2.39 -19.08 17.26
C LYS A 178 -1.62 -19.14 18.59
#